data_AF-A0A3N5L7X2-F1
#
_entry.id   AF-A0A3N5L7X2-F1
#
_cell.length_a   1.000
_cell.length_b   1.000
_cell.length_c   1.000
_cell.angle_alpha   90.00
_cell.angle_beta   90.00
_cell.angle_gamma   90.00
#
_symmetry.space_group_name_H-M   'P 1'
#
loop_
_entity.id
_entity.type
_entity.pdbx_description
1 polymer ?
#
loop_
_entity_poly.entity_id
_entity_poly.type
_entity_poly.pdbx_seq_one_letter_code
_entity_poly.pdbx_strand_id
1 'polypeptide(L)'
;MAIGIALILFYLAVVTAVAVPLGRHLAAVYGGTNRRSERVLGWLERGIYRLLRVDPTSEHTWRAYAGGLLAFNAAGFVVLYLLLRAQGSLPLNPEGLPGVPPWVAFNAAVSFVTNTNWQAYGGESTMSYLSQMAGLCVQNFVSAAVGMAAAAALIRGIARRS
;
A
#
# COMPACT_ATOMS: atom_id res chain seq x y z
N MET A 1 -36.73 1.36 10.35
CA MET A 1 -36.02 2.61 10.70
C MET A 1 -35.12 2.43 11.94
N ALA A 2 -35.65 1.97 13.09
CA ALA A 2 -34.88 1.80 14.33
C ALA A 2 -33.65 0.86 14.21
N ILE A 3 -33.77 -0.28 13.53
CA ILE A 3 -32.66 -1.24 13.33
C ILE A 3 -31.50 -0.61 12.53
N GLY A 4 -31.82 0.17 11.49
CA GLY A 4 -30.80 0.84 10.67
C GLY A 4 -30.02 1.88 11.47
N ILE A 5 -30.71 2.67 12.30
CA ILE A 5 -30.06 3.64 13.18
C ILE A 5 -29.19 2.92 14.22
N ALA A 6 -29.69 1.85 14.82
CA ALA A 6 -28.91 1.05 15.77
C ALA A 6 -27.64 0.46 15.14
N LEU A 7 -27.72 -0.04 13.91
CA LEU A 7 -26.56 -0.54 13.16
C LEU A 7 -25.53 0.55 12.89
N ILE A 8 -25.97 1.75 12.48
CA ILE A 8 -25.08 2.90 12.24
C ILE A 8 -24.37 3.29 13.53
N LEU A 9 -25.10 3.40 14.65
CA LEU A 9 -24.52 3.77 15.94
C LEU A 9 -23.52 2.71 16.42
N PHE A 10 -23.86 1.42 16.27
CA PHE A 10 -22.95 0.32 16.59
C PHE A 10 -21.69 0.36 15.74
N TYR A 11 -21.82 0.54 14.41
CA TYR A 11 -20.68 0.67 13.50
C TYR A 11 -19.77 1.84 13.90
N LEU A 12 -20.34 3.03 14.14
CA LEU A 12 -19.56 4.21 14.55
C LEU A 12 -18.87 4.00 15.90
N ALA A 13 -19.53 3.33 16.86
CA ALA A 13 -18.94 3.00 18.15
C ALA A 13 -17.72 2.08 17.99
N VAL A 14 -17.86 1.00 17.21
CA VAL A 14 -16.77 0.05 16.96
C VAL A 14 -15.62 0.71 16.19
N VAL A 15 -15.92 1.44 15.11
CA VAL A 15 -14.89 2.14 14.33
C VAL A 15 -14.14 3.14 15.19
N THR A 16 -14.83 3.93 16.00
CA THR A 16 -14.18 4.92 16.89
C THR A 16 -13.32 4.21 17.95
N ALA A 17 -13.82 3.12 18.53
CA ALA A 17 -13.09 2.35 19.54
C ALA A 17 -11.77 1.77 19.01
N VAL A 18 -11.71 1.40 17.72
CA VAL A 18 -10.48 0.90 17.07
C VAL A 18 -9.62 2.04 16.51
N ALA A 19 -10.24 3.07 15.93
CA ALA A 19 -9.53 4.18 15.29
C ALA A 19 -8.73 5.03 16.28
N VAL A 20 -9.24 5.27 17.49
CA VAL A 20 -8.55 6.07 18.52
C VAL A 20 -7.21 5.45 18.95
N PRO A 21 -7.13 4.18 19.40
CA PRO A 21 -5.85 3.58 19.77
C PRO A 21 -4.91 3.45 18.58
N LEU A 22 -5.42 3.10 17.39
CA LEU A 22 -4.61 3.02 16.17
C LEU A 22 -4.05 4.39 15.76
N GLY A 23 -4.87 5.44 15.80
CA GLY A 23 -4.46 6.81 15.48
C GLY A 23 -3.39 7.33 16.43
N ARG A 24 -3.51 7.05 17.73
CA ARG A 24 -2.45 7.36 18.73
C ARG A 24 -1.15 6.63 18.42
N HIS A 25 -1.22 5.37 18.00
CA HIS A 25 -0.05 4.61 17.60
C HIS A 25 0.60 5.20 16.35
N LEU A 26 -0.18 5.49 15.30
CA LEU A 26 0.32 6.12 14.07
C LEU A 26 0.93 7.49 14.32
N ALA A 27 0.33 8.30 15.19
CA ALA A 27 0.91 9.59 15.59
C ALA A 27 2.29 9.43 16.24
N ALA A 28 2.47 8.42 17.10
CA ALA A 28 3.77 8.11 17.69
C ALA A 28 4.80 7.63 16.65
N VAL A 29 4.37 6.82 15.66
CA VAL A 29 5.23 6.38 14.54
C VAL A 29 5.65 7.57 13.68
N TYR A 30 4.70 8.40 13.24
CA TYR A 30 5.00 9.55 12.39
C TYR A 30 5.81 10.63 13.11
N GLY A 31 5.65 10.77 14.42
CA GLY A 31 6.42 11.67 15.26
C GLY A 31 7.79 11.14 15.69
N GLY A 32 8.13 9.87 15.39
CA GLY A 32 9.41 9.27 15.83
C GLY A 32 9.52 9.07 17.35
N THR A 33 8.38 8.95 18.05
CA THR A 33 8.34 8.79 19.53
C THR A 33 7.92 7.39 19.95
N ASN A 34 7.73 6.46 19.00
CA ASN A 34 7.26 5.10 19.26
C ASN A 34 8.37 4.16 19.80
N ARG A 35 8.79 4.43 21.04
CA ARG A 35 9.82 3.66 21.75
C ARG A 35 9.46 2.18 21.94
N ARG A 36 8.16 1.84 21.96
CA ARG A 36 7.70 0.45 22.16
C ARG A 36 7.99 -0.41 20.93
N SER A 37 7.67 0.11 19.74
CA SER A 37 7.95 -0.59 18.48
C SER A 37 9.45 -0.72 18.26
N GLU A 38 10.21 0.34 18.50
CA GLU A 38 11.68 0.32 18.38
C GLU A 38 12.33 -0.70 19.33
N ARG A 39 11.79 -0.89 20.54
CA ARG A 39 12.32 -1.88 21.49
C ARG A 39 12.06 -3.32 21.03
N VAL A 40 10.87 -3.61 20.49
CA VAL A 40 10.47 -4.98 20.11
C VAL A 40 10.95 -5.36 18.71
N LEU A 41 10.83 -4.44 17.75
CA LEU A 41 11.06 -4.66 16.32
C LEU A 41 12.22 -3.83 15.76
N GLY A 42 12.84 -2.95 16.53
CA GLY A 42 13.90 -2.07 16.01
C GLY A 42 15.13 -2.81 15.51
N TRP A 43 15.39 -4.04 15.98
CA TRP A 43 16.46 -4.88 15.41
C TRP A 43 16.15 -5.30 13.97
N LEU A 44 14.88 -5.63 13.68
CA LEU A 44 14.41 -5.99 12.35
C LEU A 44 14.41 -4.75 11.44
N GLU A 45 13.92 -3.62 11.95
CA GLU A 45 13.94 -2.34 11.24
C GLU A 45 15.36 -1.92 10.85
N ARG A 46 16.32 -1.96 11.79
CA ARG A 46 17.73 -1.68 11.48
C ARG A 46 18.32 -2.67 10.47
N GLY A 47 17.89 -3.93 10.49
CA GLY A 47 18.27 -4.93 9.50
C GLY A 47 17.78 -4.56 8.09
N ILE A 48 16.50 -4.19 7.98
CA ILE A 48 15.88 -3.76 6.72
C ILE A 48 16.55 -2.47 6.21
N TYR A 49 16.79 -1.48 7.07
CA TYR A 49 17.47 -0.24 6.69
C TYR A 49 18.89 -0.50 6.16
N ARG A 50 19.65 -1.40 6.79
CA ARG A 50 20.98 -1.77 6.27
C ARG A 50 20.90 -2.48 4.93
N LEU A 51 19.96 -3.41 4.77
CA LEU A 51 19.79 -4.16 3.52
C LEU A 51 19.39 -3.25 2.37
N LEU A 52 18.47 -2.31 2.62
CA LEU A 52 17.98 -1.35 1.64
C LEU A 52 18.86 -0.07 1.54
N ARG A 53 19.94 0.01 2.34
CA ARG A 53 20.80 1.20 2.47
C ARG A 53 20.03 2.50 2.73
N VAL A 54 18.98 2.40 3.55
CA VAL A 54 18.18 3.54 4.01
C VAL A 54 18.86 4.14 5.23
N ASP A 55 19.13 5.45 5.18
CA ASP A 55 19.55 6.22 6.35
C ASP A 55 18.32 6.85 7.02
N PRO A 56 17.89 6.35 8.20
CA PRO A 56 16.72 6.88 8.89
C PRO A 56 16.92 8.29 9.48
N THR A 57 18.17 8.78 9.54
CA THR A 57 18.49 10.13 10.05
C THR A 57 18.45 11.19 8.96
N SER A 58 18.43 10.78 7.70
CA SER A 58 18.41 11.69 6.55
C SER A 58 17.03 12.32 6.37
N GLU A 59 16.98 13.66 6.31
CA GLU A 59 15.76 14.38 5.96
C GLU A 59 15.66 14.59 4.45
N HIS A 60 14.47 14.39 3.90
CA HIS A 60 14.19 14.64 2.48
C HIS A 60 13.54 16.01 2.27
N THR A 61 13.99 16.74 1.25
CA THR A 61 13.22 17.88 0.73
C THR A 61 11.90 17.41 0.13
N TRP A 62 10.90 18.30 0.03
CA TRP A 62 9.60 17.95 -0.55
C TRP A 62 9.71 17.40 -1.99
N ARG A 63 10.66 17.92 -2.78
CA ARG A 63 10.91 17.47 -4.16
C ARG A 63 11.45 16.04 -4.18
N ALA A 64 12.43 15.74 -3.32
CA ALA A 64 12.98 14.40 -3.20
C ALA A 64 11.93 13.39 -2.71
N TYR A 65 11.09 13.80 -1.74
CA TYR A 65 10.02 12.96 -1.22
C TYR A 65 8.95 12.65 -2.28
N ALA A 66 8.43 13.68 -2.95
CA ALA A 66 7.45 13.51 -4.02
C ALA A 66 8.02 12.72 -5.20
N GLY A 67 9.27 12.99 -5.60
CA GLY A 67 9.97 12.24 -6.63
C GLY A 67 10.10 10.76 -6.26
N GLY A 68 10.44 10.45 -5.01
CA GLY A 68 10.50 9.07 -4.50
C GLY A 68 9.16 8.36 -4.56
N LEU A 69 8.06 9.01 -4.14
CA LEU A 69 6.72 8.44 -4.24
C LEU A 69 6.33 8.16 -5.70
N LEU A 70 6.57 9.11 -6.60
CA LEU A 70 6.25 8.94 -8.02
C LEU A 70 7.07 7.83 -8.67
N ALA A 71 8.37 7.79 -8.39
CA ALA A 71 9.26 6.75 -8.90
C ALA A 71 8.86 5.37 -8.39
N PHE A 72 8.50 5.25 -7.10
CA PHE A 72 8.04 3.99 -6.52
C PHE A 72 6.74 3.49 -7.17
N ASN A 73 5.75 4.38 -7.37
CA ASN A 73 4.52 4.02 -8.08
C ASN A 73 4.77 3.65 -9.54
N ALA A 74 5.62 4.38 -10.25
CA ALA A 74 5.99 4.06 -11.63
C ALA A 74 6.67 2.68 -11.73
N ALA A 75 7.58 2.36 -10.81
CA ALA A 75 8.20 1.04 -10.73
C ALA A 75 7.16 -0.05 -10.43
N GLY A 76 6.26 0.19 -9.46
CA GLY A 76 5.16 -0.73 -9.14
C GLY A 76 4.24 -1.00 -10.33
N PHE A 77 3.91 0.04 -11.10
CA PHE A 77 3.14 -0.07 -12.34
C PHE A 77 3.87 -0.93 -13.38
N VAL A 78 5.15 -0.66 -13.66
CA VAL A 78 5.93 -1.43 -14.64
C VAL A 78 6.01 -2.90 -14.23
N VAL A 79 6.33 -3.17 -12.96
CA VAL A 79 6.44 -4.55 -12.44
C VAL A 79 5.10 -5.27 -12.57
N LEU A 80 4.00 -4.67 -12.12
CA LEU A 80 2.68 -5.31 -12.19
C LEU A 80 2.25 -5.51 -13.65
N TYR A 81 2.40 -4.49 -14.51
CA TYR A 81 2.04 -4.60 -15.92
C TYR A 81 2.79 -5.75 -16.61
N LEU A 82 4.11 -5.85 -16.40
CA LEU A 82 4.91 -6.93 -16.98
C LEU A 82 4.51 -8.30 -16.43
N LEU A 83 4.23 -8.39 -15.12
CA LEU A 83 3.74 -9.63 -14.50
C LEU A 83 2.43 -10.09 -15.15
N LEU A 84 1.45 -9.21 -15.31
CA LEU A 84 0.16 -9.52 -15.92
C LEU A 84 0.31 -9.94 -17.39
N ARG A 85 1.17 -9.26 -18.14
CA ARG A 85 1.47 -9.59 -19.54
C ARG A 85 2.17 -10.94 -19.69
N ALA A 86 3.06 -11.28 -18.74
CA ALA A 86 3.84 -12.51 -18.75
C ALA A 86 3.17 -13.68 -18.01
N GLN A 87 1.99 -13.49 -17.40
CA GLN A 87 1.42 -14.51 -16.49
C GLN A 87 1.28 -15.90 -17.11
N GLY A 88 1.06 -15.98 -18.43
CA GLY A 88 0.89 -17.25 -19.14
C GLY A 88 2.12 -18.15 -19.11
N SER A 89 3.32 -17.58 -18.94
CA SER A 89 4.57 -18.35 -18.79
C SER A 89 5.05 -18.47 -17.34
N LEU A 90 4.31 -17.91 -16.38
CA LEU A 90 4.71 -17.87 -14.97
C LEU A 90 4.11 -19.07 -14.19
N PRO A 91 4.77 -19.50 -13.10
CA PRO A 91 4.26 -20.57 -12.24
C PRO A 91 2.97 -20.15 -11.51
N LEU A 92 2.32 -21.12 -10.85
CA LEU A 92 1.04 -20.93 -10.14
C LEU A 92 -0.09 -20.48 -11.08
N ASN A 93 -0.15 -21.12 -12.24
CA ASN A 93 -1.21 -20.97 -13.23
C ASN A 93 -1.78 -22.34 -13.61
N PRO A 94 -2.50 -23.03 -12.69
CA PRO A 94 -3.03 -24.38 -12.94
C PRO A 94 -4.04 -24.41 -14.09
N GLU A 95 -4.78 -23.32 -14.29
CA GLU A 95 -5.80 -23.16 -15.33
C GLU A 95 -5.19 -22.82 -16.71
N GLY A 96 -3.87 -22.62 -16.81
CA GLY A 96 -3.22 -22.31 -18.08
C GLY A 96 -3.67 -20.98 -18.70
N LEU A 97 -4.07 -20.01 -17.87
CA LEU A 97 -4.57 -18.71 -18.33
C LEU A 97 -3.49 -17.97 -19.15
N PRO A 98 -3.83 -17.39 -20.31
CA PRO A 98 -2.87 -16.65 -21.12
C PRO A 98 -2.46 -15.33 -20.46
N GLY A 99 -1.44 -14.66 -21.03
CA GLY A 99 -1.09 -13.29 -20.62
C GLY A 99 -2.26 -12.32 -20.78
N VAL A 100 -2.53 -11.52 -19.75
CA VAL A 100 -3.68 -10.59 -19.70
C VAL A 100 -3.61 -9.59 -20.85
N PRO A 101 -4.69 -9.35 -21.62
CA PRO A 101 -4.67 -8.42 -22.76
C PRO A 101 -4.09 -7.05 -22.41
N PRO A 102 -3.32 -6.39 -23.30
CA PRO A 102 -2.57 -5.17 -22.97
C PRO A 102 -3.39 -4.06 -22.31
N TRP A 103 -4.58 -3.78 -22.85
CA TRP A 103 -5.49 -2.77 -22.28
C TRP A 103 -5.97 -3.11 -20.87
N VAL A 104 -6.33 -4.38 -20.64
CA VAL A 104 -6.79 -4.86 -19.33
C VAL A 104 -5.64 -4.85 -18.33
N ALA A 105 -4.46 -5.30 -18.75
CA ALA A 105 -3.25 -5.29 -17.92
C ALA A 105 -2.85 -3.86 -17.53
N PHE A 106 -2.93 -2.91 -18.47
CA PHE A 106 -2.65 -1.50 -18.22
C PHE A 106 -3.66 -0.91 -17.22
N ASN A 107 -4.95 -1.09 -17.47
CA ASN A 107 -6.01 -0.58 -16.62
C ASN A 107 -5.91 -1.16 -15.20
N ALA A 108 -5.73 -2.47 -15.07
CA ALA A 108 -5.54 -3.14 -13.80
C ALA A 108 -4.28 -2.64 -13.08
N ALA A 109 -3.15 -2.53 -13.77
CA ALA A 109 -1.91 -2.07 -13.16
C ALA A 109 -2.03 -0.63 -12.62
N VAL A 110 -2.59 0.30 -13.41
CA VAL A 110 -2.85 1.66 -12.96
C VAL A 110 -3.80 1.65 -11.76
N SER A 111 -4.93 0.95 -11.89
CA SER A 111 -5.98 0.87 -10.88
C SER A 111 -5.47 0.41 -9.50
N PHE A 112 -4.61 -0.61 -9.46
CA PHE A 112 -4.05 -1.13 -8.21
C PHE A 112 -2.95 -0.24 -7.64
N VAL A 113 -2.09 0.33 -8.49
CA VAL A 113 -1.06 1.31 -8.08
C VAL A 113 -1.70 2.59 -7.53
N THR A 114 -2.83 3.02 -8.09
CA THR A 114 -3.60 4.17 -7.61
C THR A 114 -4.56 3.84 -6.47
N ASN A 115 -4.46 2.64 -5.88
CA ASN A 115 -5.30 2.17 -4.76
C ASN A 115 -6.82 2.25 -5.04
N THR A 116 -7.20 2.13 -6.31
CA THR A 116 -8.60 2.22 -6.77
C THR A 116 -9.24 0.85 -6.86
N ASN A 117 -8.48 -0.15 -7.31
CA ASN A 117 -8.90 -1.53 -7.43
C ASN A 117 -10.17 -1.73 -8.30
N TRP A 118 -10.36 -0.86 -9.29
CA TRP A 118 -11.25 -1.09 -10.42
C TRP A 118 -10.90 -2.39 -11.15
N GLN A 119 -11.92 -3.19 -11.48
CA GLN A 119 -11.80 -4.49 -12.12
C GLN A 119 -12.71 -4.56 -13.35
N ALA A 120 -12.12 -4.49 -14.54
CA ALA A 120 -12.81 -4.64 -15.83
C ALA A 120 -12.68 -6.06 -16.41
N TYR A 121 -12.43 -7.05 -15.55
CA TYR A 121 -12.12 -8.43 -15.91
C TYR A 121 -12.73 -9.40 -14.90
N GLY A 122 -12.98 -10.66 -15.30
CA GLY A 122 -13.36 -11.73 -14.38
C GLY A 122 -12.12 -12.25 -13.66
N GLY A 123 -12.08 -12.17 -12.32
CA GLY A 123 -10.89 -12.53 -11.54
C GLY A 123 -10.45 -13.98 -11.78
N GLU A 124 -11.41 -14.91 -11.74
CA GLU A 124 -11.21 -16.35 -11.87
C GLU A 124 -10.88 -16.78 -13.30
N SER A 125 -11.38 -16.04 -14.30
CA SER A 125 -11.18 -16.35 -15.71
C SER A 125 -10.02 -15.61 -16.36
N THR A 126 -9.48 -14.58 -15.71
CA THR A 126 -8.45 -13.70 -16.29
C THR A 126 -7.13 -13.70 -15.51
N MET A 127 -7.13 -13.90 -14.19
CA MET A 127 -5.93 -13.75 -13.35
C MET A 127 -5.44 -15.07 -12.77
N SER A 128 -4.17 -15.40 -13.03
CA SER A 128 -3.50 -16.53 -12.39
C SER A 128 -3.31 -16.30 -10.88
N TYR A 129 -3.06 -17.36 -10.12
CA TYR A 129 -2.84 -17.24 -8.68
C TYR A 129 -1.60 -16.41 -8.36
N LEU A 130 -0.55 -16.52 -9.18
CA LEU A 130 0.63 -15.65 -9.03
C LEU A 130 0.27 -14.18 -9.25
N SER A 131 -0.52 -13.85 -10.27
CA SER A 131 -0.95 -12.47 -10.53
C SER A 131 -1.73 -11.88 -9.36
N GLN A 132 -2.64 -12.66 -8.77
CA GLN A 132 -3.40 -12.23 -7.61
C GLN A 132 -2.51 -12.06 -6.36
N MET A 133 -1.64 -13.04 -6.08
CA MET A 133 -0.83 -13.07 -4.87
C MET A 133 0.37 -12.12 -4.91
N ALA A 134 1.19 -12.18 -5.96
CA ALA A 134 2.45 -11.45 -6.07
C ALA A 134 2.31 -10.12 -6.82
N GLY A 135 1.21 -9.92 -7.55
CA GLY A 135 0.90 -8.68 -8.25
C GLY A 135 -0.11 -7.81 -7.49
N LEU A 136 -1.38 -8.20 -7.57
CA LEU A 136 -2.51 -7.41 -7.09
C LEU A 136 -2.48 -7.23 -5.56
N CYS A 137 -2.24 -8.31 -4.81
CA CYS A 137 -2.16 -8.23 -3.34
C CYS A 137 -0.99 -7.36 -2.88
N VAL A 138 0.19 -7.49 -3.51
CA VAL A 138 1.34 -6.62 -3.19
C VAL A 138 0.99 -5.15 -3.42
N GLN A 139 0.32 -4.81 -4.53
CA GLN A 139 -0.13 -3.44 -4.79
C GLN A 139 -1.13 -2.93 -3.75
N ASN A 140 -2.05 -3.76 -3.25
CA ASN A 140 -2.96 -3.36 -2.17
C ASN A 140 -2.22 -2.88 -0.92
N PHE A 141 -1.07 -3.48 -0.60
CA PHE A 141 -0.25 -3.05 0.53
C PHE A 141 0.55 -1.79 0.19
N VAL A 142 1.27 -1.80 -0.92
CA VAL A 142 2.24 -0.74 -1.20
C VAL A 142 1.56 0.56 -1.63
N SER A 143 0.42 0.52 -2.34
CA SER A 143 -0.32 1.72 -2.72
C SER A 143 -0.94 2.41 -1.50
N ALA A 144 -1.47 1.64 -0.54
CA ALA A 144 -1.90 2.15 0.76
C ALA A 144 -0.74 2.75 1.56
N ALA A 145 0.42 2.10 1.58
CA ALA A 145 1.62 2.61 2.24
C ALA A 145 2.11 3.93 1.64
N VAL A 146 2.09 4.09 0.31
CA VAL A 146 2.38 5.37 -0.37
C VAL A 146 1.40 6.45 0.09
N GLY A 147 0.10 6.16 0.15
CA GLY A 147 -0.91 7.11 0.64
C GLY A 147 -0.64 7.54 2.08
N MET A 148 -0.30 6.59 2.96
CA MET A 148 0.08 6.86 4.34
C MET A 148 1.37 7.69 4.45
N ALA A 149 2.38 7.40 3.61
CA ALA A 149 3.62 8.16 3.55
C ALA A 149 3.36 9.63 3.13
N ALA A 150 2.55 9.85 2.10
CA ALA A 150 2.13 11.19 1.68
C ALA A 150 1.38 11.93 2.80
N ALA A 151 0.46 11.27 3.51
CA ALA A 151 -0.25 11.85 4.64
C ALA A 151 0.72 12.22 5.79
N ALA A 152 1.69 11.36 6.11
CA ALA A 152 2.70 11.64 7.13
C ALA A 152 3.55 12.87 6.76
N ALA A 153 3.97 13.01 5.50
CA ALA A 153 4.69 14.18 5.03
C ALA A 153 3.87 15.47 5.16
N LEU A 154 2.57 15.43 4.82
CA LEU A 154 1.65 16.56 4.99
C LEU A 154 1.50 16.95 6.46
N ILE A 155 1.23 15.98 7.33
CA ILE A 155 1.08 16.20 8.79
C ILE A 155 2.34 16.85 9.35
N ARG A 156 3.54 16.33 9.02
CA ARG A 156 4.82 16.89 9.46
C ARG A 156 5.02 18.32 8.92
N GLY A 157 4.64 18.60 7.67
CA GLY A 157 4.75 19.92 7.07
C GLY A 157 3.83 20.98 7.70
N ILE A 158 2.67 20.58 8.22
CA ILE A 158 1.77 21.44 8.98
C ILE A 158 2.32 21.64 10.40
N ALA A 159 2.63 20.55 11.11
CA ALA A 159 3.06 20.59 12.51
C ALA A 159 4.41 21.29 12.74
N ARG A 160 5.35 21.25 11.77
CA ARG A 160 6.64 21.97 11.88
C ARG A 160 6.52 23.50 11.76
N ARG A 161 5.35 24.02 11.35
CA ARG A 161 5.11 25.47 11.17
C ARG A 161 4.18 26.09 12.22
N SER A 162 3.72 25.28 13.18
CA SER A 162 2.91 25.68 14.34
C SER A 162 3.73 25.60 15.61
#